data_AF-A0A7X2V5Z1-F1
#
_entry.id   AF-A0A7X2V5Z1-F1
#
_cell.length_a   1.000
_cell.length_b   1.000
_cell.length_c   1.000
_cell.angle_alpha   90.00
_cell.angle_beta   90.00
_cell.angle_gamma   90.00
#
_symmetry.space_group_name_H-M   'P 1'
#
loop_
_entity.id
_entity.type
_entity.pdbx_description
1 polymer ?
#
loop_
_entity_poly.entity_id
_entity_poly.type
_entity_poly.pdbx_seq_one_letter_code
_entity_poly.pdbx_strand_id
1 'polypeptide(L)'
;MNIQNILKRTTVLTLTSALLLGGGTQAFAQEYKNHKKKYGQGEITRYDISQIPGQLAEDKERFTVPAFDASKLKNIESATGFDKDGNKILLDVWDTWPLMNADGTVADYKGYDLVFGLAGDPADANDTSIYLFYKKKGDNSMEAWKNAGKVFENDVVNPNDPHLPYKDQDWSGSAVMTEEGDVRLFYTNRSDRQMGKQTLTTAQVNLSQPSSTELKLAGVSDHKSIFAGDGQQYQTIQQFIDQGGFQTGDNHTLRDPHYIEDKGKKYLVFEANTGTKTGYQGEKSLFNRAYYGGKNSYFKAEKERLLNSDKKQAAELANGAMGIIEINDDFTFKKVMKPLLTSNTVTDEIERPNIFKHDGKWYLFTDTRGAKMTIDGVDNEDIFMLGYVANSLSGKFKPLNETGLVLHHDLDPNDKTFNYAHYAVPQKSGDDFVVTSYITNRGFFEDQKSSFAPSFLLNIDGDETTVVKDSILEQGQLEVSKNKQGYGYFNKR
;
A
#
# COMPACT_ATOMS: atom_id res chain seq x y z
N MET A 1 32.43 37.57 57.32
CA MET A 1 33.28 38.13 56.25
C MET A 1 33.85 36.96 55.45
N ASN A 2 33.51 36.86 54.16
CA ASN A 2 33.94 35.91 53.09
C ASN A 2 33.67 34.41 53.33
N ILE A 3 32.76 33.68 52.63
CA ILE A 3 32.39 33.54 51.20
C ILE A 3 33.57 33.13 50.29
N GLN A 4 33.60 31.85 49.87
CA GLN A 4 33.48 31.37 48.47
C GLN A 4 33.96 29.91 48.31
N ASN A 5 33.08 29.03 47.81
CA ASN A 5 33.28 28.16 46.62
C ASN A 5 32.34 26.94 46.62
N ILE A 6 31.16 27.08 46.02
CA ILE A 6 30.38 25.96 45.46
C ILE A 6 30.21 26.25 43.96
N LEU A 7 30.88 25.45 43.13
CA LEU A 7 30.73 25.42 41.69
C LEU A 7 29.45 24.64 41.33
N LYS A 8 28.40 25.36 40.92
CA LYS A 8 27.32 24.81 40.08
C LYS A 8 27.60 25.20 38.62
N ARG A 9 27.70 24.20 37.74
CA ARG A 9 27.70 24.38 36.28
C ARG A 9 26.28 24.76 35.87
N THR A 10 26.11 25.99 35.39
CA THR A 10 24.85 26.47 34.80
C THR A 10 24.95 26.33 33.27
N THR A 11 23.98 25.60 32.72
CA THR A 11 23.69 25.50 31.29
C THR A 11 23.39 26.89 30.73
N VAL A 12 24.13 27.29 29.68
CA VAL A 12 23.88 28.54 28.96
C VAL A 12 22.63 28.36 28.09
N LEU A 13 21.52 28.91 28.55
CA LEU A 13 20.35 29.24 27.74
C LEU A 13 20.63 30.58 27.04
N THR A 14 20.91 30.53 25.75
CA THR A 14 20.95 31.74 24.92
C THR A 14 19.52 32.19 24.63
N LEU A 15 18.95 32.98 25.53
CA LEU A 15 17.81 33.85 25.23
C LEU A 15 18.32 35.01 24.37
N THR A 16 18.07 34.97 23.06
CA THR A 16 18.19 36.18 22.23
C THR A 16 16.99 37.07 22.50
N SER A 17 17.27 38.21 23.12
CA SER A 17 16.35 39.28 23.46
C SER A 17 15.69 39.87 22.21
N ALA A 18 14.35 39.92 22.19
CA ALA A 18 13.59 40.71 21.24
C ALA A 18 13.65 42.19 21.65
N LEU A 19 14.37 43.01 20.86
CA LEU A 19 14.25 44.47 20.90
C LEU A 19 13.01 44.85 20.08
N LEU A 20 11.94 45.21 20.77
CA LEU A 20 10.75 45.86 20.20
C LEU A 20 11.11 47.31 19.83
N LEU A 21 11.38 47.54 18.55
CA LEU A 21 11.29 48.86 17.92
C LEU A 21 10.44 48.72 16.67
N GLY A 22 9.40 49.56 16.57
CA GLY A 22 8.37 49.50 15.54
C GLY A 22 8.94 49.54 14.11
N GLY A 23 8.55 48.55 13.33
CA GLY A 23 8.85 48.39 11.91
C GLY A 23 8.34 47.02 11.52
N GLY A 24 7.43 46.94 10.55
CA GLY A 24 6.74 45.70 10.18
C GLY A 24 7.72 44.54 9.98
N THR A 25 7.43 43.40 10.59
CA THR A 25 8.16 42.16 10.34
C THR A 25 7.92 41.72 8.90
N GLN A 26 8.73 42.22 7.97
CA GLN A 26 8.95 41.55 6.70
C GLN A 26 9.69 40.24 7.03
N ALA A 27 8.94 39.15 7.09
CA ALA A 27 9.53 37.82 7.05
C ALA A 27 10.26 37.70 5.71
N PHE A 28 11.59 37.72 5.72
CA PHE A 28 12.38 37.41 4.52
C PHE A 28 12.08 35.96 4.12
N ALA A 29 11.56 35.76 2.91
CA ALA A 29 11.35 34.43 2.35
C ALA A 29 12.70 33.68 2.35
N GLN A 30 12.70 32.46 2.88
CA GLN A 30 13.91 31.63 2.92
C GLN A 30 14.26 31.18 1.51
N GLU A 31 15.41 31.62 0.98
CA GLU A 31 15.88 31.18 -0.34
C GLU A 31 16.49 29.78 -0.28
N TYR A 32 15.85 28.81 -0.96
CA TYR A 32 16.38 27.46 -1.10
C TYR A 32 17.22 27.29 -2.37
N LYS A 33 18.42 26.73 -2.21
CA LYS A 33 19.29 26.39 -3.34
C LYS A 33 18.85 25.07 -4.00
N ASN A 34 18.81 25.07 -5.33
CA ASN A 34 18.64 23.84 -6.11
C ASN A 34 19.73 22.84 -5.75
N HIS A 35 19.34 21.58 -5.58
CA HIS A 35 20.27 20.50 -5.29
C HIS A 35 19.82 19.21 -5.99
N LYS A 36 20.64 18.17 -5.96
CA LYS A 36 20.28 16.84 -6.48
C LYS A 36 20.78 15.78 -5.51
N LYS A 37 19.87 15.17 -4.77
CA LYS A 37 20.20 14.10 -3.82
C LYS A 37 19.16 12.99 -3.88
N LYS A 38 19.64 11.76 -4.03
CA LYS A 38 18.86 10.53 -3.97
C LYS A 38 18.97 9.94 -2.57
N TYR A 39 17.90 9.37 -2.07
CA TYR A 39 17.82 8.89 -0.68
C TYR A 39 17.41 7.42 -0.56
N GLY A 40 16.55 6.94 -1.47
CA GLY A 40 16.12 5.54 -1.57
C GLY A 40 16.79 4.79 -2.72
N GLN A 41 16.18 3.67 -3.08
CA GLN A 41 16.65 2.80 -4.16
C GLN A 41 16.02 3.14 -5.52
N GLY A 42 14.92 3.87 -5.55
CA GLY A 42 14.31 4.49 -6.73
C GLY A 42 13.44 5.68 -6.33
N GLU A 43 13.01 6.45 -7.32
CA GLU A 43 12.14 7.61 -7.13
C GLU A 43 11.03 7.58 -8.19
N ILE A 44 9.79 7.78 -7.77
CA ILE A 44 8.68 8.13 -8.67
C ILE A 44 8.89 9.59 -9.03
N THR A 45 9.32 9.86 -10.26
CA THR A 45 9.69 11.23 -10.65
C THR A 45 8.53 11.96 -11.31
N ARG A 46 8.48 13.28 -11.12
CA ARG A 46 7.48 14.12 -11.79
C ARG A 46 7.53 14.01 -13.31
N TYR A 47 8.70 13.77 -13.90
CA TYR A 47 8.84 13.58 -15.34
C TYR A 47 8.16 12.30 -15.80
N ASP A 48 8.44 11.19 -15.12
CA ASP A 48 7.91 9.87 -15.52
C ASP A 48 6.37 9.89 -15.46
N ILE A 49 5.79 10.42 -14.39
CA ILE A 49 4.32 10.53 -14.25
C ILE A 49 3.72 11.52 -15.25
N SER A 50 4.39 12.63 -15.59
CA SER A 50 3.85 13.57 -16.58
C SER A 50 3.86 13.02 -18.01
N GLN A 51 4.52 11.89 -18.27
CA GLN A 51 4.45 11.22 -19.57
C GLN A 51 3.25 10.25 -19.67
N ILE A 52 2.63 9.87 -18.55
CA ILE A 52 1.52 8.90 -18.53
C ILE A 52 0.36 9.29 -19.47
N PRO A 53 -0.12 10.55 -19.50
CA PRO A 53 -1.21 10.91 -20.41
C PRO A 53 -0.85 10.72 -21.89
N GLY A 54 0.41 11.01 -22.26
CA GLY A 54 0.93 10.76 -23.60
C GLY A 54 1.01 9.27 -23.91
N GLN A 55 1.51 8.47 -22.97
CA GLN A 55 1.59 7.02 -23.09
C GLN A 55 0.20 6.37 -23.25
N LEU A 56 -0.79 6.83 -22.48
CA LEU A 56 -2.19 6.38 -22.62
C LEU A 56 -2.79 6.80 -23.95
N ALA A 57 -2.44 7.97 -24.49
CA ALA A 57 -2.89 8.39 -25.81
C ALA A 57 -2.28 7.55 -26.95
N GLU A 58 -1.08 6.99 -26.75
CA GLU A 58 -0.39 6.13 -27.72
C GLU A 58 -0.87 4.67 -27.67
N ASP A 59 -1.04 4.10 -26.47
CA ASP A 59 -1.38 2.67 -26.29
C ASP A 59 -2.28 2.45 -25.06
N LYS A 60 -3.51 2.97 -25.12
CA LYS A 60 -4.49 2.85 -24.02
C LYS A 60 -4.79 1.39 -23.65
N GLU A 61 -4.96 0.51 -24.63
CA GLU A 61 -5.40 -0.87 -24.42
C GLU A 61 -4.40 -1.67 -23.56
N ARG A 62 -3.10 -1.41 -23.71
CA ARG A 62 -2.03 -2.09 -22.96
C ARG A 62 -2.11 -1.91 -21.45
N PHE A 63 -2.64 -0.78 -20.98
CA PHE A 63 -2.64 -0.40 -19.56
C PHE A 63 -4.05 -0.31 -18.95
N THR A 64 -5.11 -0.35 -19.76
CA THR A 64 -6.47 -0.14 -19.25
C THR A 64 -6.98 -1.36 -18.51
N VAL A 65 -7.48 -1.16 -17.28
CA VAL A 65 -8.23 -2.21 -16.57
C VAL A 65 -9.44 -2.63 -17.43
N PRO A 66 -9.65 -3.94 -17.67
CA PRO A 66 -10.75 -4.38 -18.53
C PRO A 66 -12.12 -3.91 -18.05
N ALA A 67 -12.99 -3.53 -18.98
CA ALA A 67 -14.37 -3.18 -18.65
C ALA A 67 -15.13 -4.41 -18.13
N PHE A 68 -15.70 -4.30 -16.93
CA PHE A 68 -16.49 -5.35 -16.31
C PHE A 68 -17.98 -5.23 -16.65
N ASP A 69 -18.66 -6.38 -16.73
CA ASP A 69 -20.11 -6.44 -16.97
C ASP A 69 -20.86 -6.33 -15.64
N ALA A 70 -21.40 -5.13 -15.35
CA ALA A 70 -22.13 -4.84 -14.12
C ALA A 70 -23.29 -5.82 -13.85
N SER A 71 -23.91 -6.38 -14.91
CA SER A 71 -25.04 -7.31 -14.77
C SER A 71 -24.63 -8.71 -14.26
N LYS A 72 -23.34 -9.02 -14.29
CA LYS A 72 -22.77 -10.28 -13.81
C LYS A 72 -22.19 -10.18 -12.41
N LEU A 73 -22.09 -8.96 -11.86
CA LEU A 73 -21.51 -8.75 -10.54
C LEU A 73 -22.41 -9.32 -9.44
N LYS A 74 -21.79 -10.04 -8.52
CA LYS A 74 -22.42 -10.64 -7.34
C LYS A 74 -21.73 -10.13 -6.09
N ASN A 75 -22.52 -9.97 -5.03
CA ASN A 75 -21.95 -9.81 -3.69
C ASN A 75 -21.36 -11.15 -3.20
N ILE A 76 -20.47 -11.11 -2.20
CA ILE A 76 -20.02 -12.33 -1.53
C ILE A 76 -21.13 -12.76 -0.57
N GLU A 77 -21.93 -13.75 -0.92
CA GLU A 77 -23.09 -14.16 -0.10
C GLU A 77 -22.68 -14.56 1.33
N SER A 78 -21.46 -15.10 1.48
CA SER A 78 -20.91 -15.48 2.79
C SER A 78 -20.40 -14.31 3.63
N ALA A 79 -20.24 -13.11 3.06
CA ALA A 79 -19.78 -11.90 3.77
C ALA A 79 -20.89 -11.31 4.66
N THR A 80 -21.54 -12.15 5.47
CA THR A 80 -22.52 -11.72 6.45
C THR A 80 -21.86 -11.48 7.80
N GLY A 81 -22.21 -10.37 8.44
CA GLY A 81 -21.80 -10.02 9.80
C GLY A 81 -22.97 -9.44 10.58
N PHE A 82 -22.65 -8.66 11.61
CA PHE A 82 -23.64 -7.96 12.42
C PHE A 82 -23.29 -6.47 12.49
N ASP A 83 -24.30 -5.62 12.40
CA ASP A 83 -24.14 -4.19 12.68
C ASP A 83 -23.96 -3.94 14.19
N LYS A 84 -23.76 -2.68 14.57
CA LYS A 84 -23.62 -2.25 15.97
C LYS A 84 -24.84 -2.56 16.85
N ASP A 85 -26.01 -2.75 16.25
CA ASP A 85 -27.28 -3.03 16.93
C ASP A 85 -27.56 -4.55 16.99
N GLY A 86 -26.68 -5.37 16.43
CA GLY A 86 -26.76 -6.83 16.41
C GLY A 86 -27.65 -7.39 15.30
N ASN A 87 -28.03 -6.58 14.31
CA ASN A 87 -28.77 -7.05 13.15
C ASN A 87 -27.83 -7.73 12.15
N LYS A 88 -28.26 -8.84 11.58
CA LYS A 88 -27.50 -9.51 10.53
C LYS A 88 -27.51 -8.66 9.26
N ILE A 89 -26.33 -8.32 8.76
CA ILE A 89 -26.14 -7.52 7.54
C ILE A 89 -25.19 -8.21 6.56
N LEU A 90 -25.26 -7.78 5.30
CA LEU A 90 -24.23 -8.08 4.31
C LEU A 90 -23.17 -6.99 4.37
N LEU A 91 -21.92 -7.38 4.56
CA LEU A 91 -20.78 -6.49 4.73
C LEU A 91 -20.28 -6.01 3.37
N ASP A 92 -19.69 -4.82 3.35
CA ASP A 92 -18.74 -4.46 2.29
C ASP A 92 -17.43 -5.21 2.51
N VAL A 93 -16.82 -5.70 1.43
CA VAL A 93 -15.49 -6.34 1.44
C VAL A 93 -14.61 -5.65 0.40
N TRP A 94 -13.47 -5.09 0.82
CA TRP A 94 -12.59 -4.32 -0.05
C TRP A 94 -11.18 -4.92 -0.16
N ASP A 95 -10.15 -4.21 0.29
CA ASP A 95 -8.75 -4.64 0.20
C ASP A 95 -8.59 -6.09 0.65
N THR A 96 -8.11 -6.91 -0.27
CA THR A 96 -7.98 -8.36 -0.07
C THR A 96 -6.61 -8.85 -0.49
N TRP A 97 -6.15 -9.89 0.21
CA TRP A 97 -4.87 -10.54 -0.08
C TRP A 97 -4.97 -12.05 0.18
N PRO A 98 -4.45 -12.89 -0.71
CA PRO A 98 -4.42 -14.33 -0.50
C PRO A 98 -3.39 -14.72 0.56
N LEU A 99 -3.55 -15.92 1.13
CA LEU A 99 -2.45 -16.61 1.76
C LEU A 99 -1.46 -17.04 0.67
N MET A 100 -0.20 -16.60 0.79
CA MET A 100 0.84 -16.87 -0.19
C MET A 100 1.93 -17.78 0.37
N ASN A 101 2.67 -18.43 -0.52
CA ASN A 101 3.98 -18.99 -0.22
C ASN A 101 5.02 -17.85 -0.16
N ALA A 102 6.22 -18.13 0.34
CA ALA A 102 7.29 -17.13 0.44
C ALA A 102 7.74 -16.52 -0.91
N ASP A 103 7.43 -17.18 -2.04
CA ASP A 103 7.69 -16.70 -3.40
C ASP A 103 6.56 -15.82 -3.98
N GLY A 104 5.47 -15.62 -3.23
CA GLY A 104 4.30 -14.84 -3.63
C GLY A 104 3.20 -15.65 -4.33
N THR A 105 3.43 -16.92 -4.70
CA THR A 105 2.37 -17.75 -5.27
C THR A 105 1.30 -18.10 -4.23
N VAL A 106 0.06 -18.35 -4.66
CA VAL A 106 -1.03 -18.72 -3.74
C VAL A 106 -0.72 -20.03 -3.03
N ALA A 107 -0.80 -20.02 -1.70
CA ALA A 107 -0.58 -21.20 -0.88
C ALA A 107 -1.71 -22.24 -1.04
N ASP A 108 -1.38 -23.51 -0.81
CA ASP A 108 -2.36 -24.58 -0.66
C ASP A 108 -2.46 -24.95 0.82
N TYR A 109 -3.46 -24.40 1.50
CA TYR A 109 -3.71 -24.73 2.91
C TYR A 109 -4.68 -25.90 2.99
N LYS A 110 -4.15 -27.13 3.02
CA LYS A 110 -4.94 -28.37 3.20
C LYS A 110 -6.07 -28.53 2.16
N GLY A 111 -5.81 -28.15 0.90
CA GLY A 111 -6.76 -28.19 -0.20
C GLY A 111 -7.69 -26.98 -0.29
N TYR A 112 -7.34 -25.87 0.34
CA TYR A 112 -8.10 -24.62 0.31
C TYR A 112 -7.24 -23.43 -0.12
N ASP A 113 -7.88 -22.52 -0.83
CA ASP A 113 -7.40 -21.15 -1.01
C ASP A 113 -7.97 -20.29 0.12
N LEU A 114 -7.12 -19.45 0.72
CA LEU A 114 -7.46 -18.56 1.81
C LEU A 114 -7.26 -17.12 1.33
N VAL A 115 -8.23 -16.25 1.61
CA VAL A 115 -8.17 -14.82 1.32
C VAL A 115 -8.56 -14.06 2.57
N PHE A 116 -7.68 -13.16 2.99
CA PHE A 116 -8.01 -12.18 4.00
C PHE A 116 -8.58 -10.95 3.31
N GLY A 117 -9.59 -10.33 3.91
CA GLY A 117 -10.20 -9.13 3.38
C GLY A 117 -10.61 -8.19 4.48
N LEU A 118 -10.46 -6.89 4.23
CA LEU A 118 -11.11 -5.87 5.03
C LEU A 118 -12.62 -5.94 4.79
N ALA A 119 -13.40 -6.00 5.86
CA ALA A 119 -14.84 -5.95 5.78
C ALA A 119 -15.47 -5.22 6.97
N GLY A 120 -16.65 -4.65 6.73
CA GLY A 120 -17.38 -3.88 7.73
C GLY A 120 -18.78 -3.49 7.29
N ASP A 121 -19.52 -2.90 8.22
CA ASP A 121 -20.83 -2.33 7.99
C ASP A 121 -20.76 -1.20 6.94
N PRO A 122 -21.48 -1.31 5.81
CA PRO A 122 -21.55 -0.25 4.80
C PRO A 122 -22.01 1.11 5.35
N ALA A 123 -22.73 1.13 6.48
CA ALA A 123 -23.20 2.35 7.13
C ALA A 123 -22.17 3.00 8.08
N ASP A 124 -21.07 2.31 8.41
CA ASP A 124 -20.01 2.82 9.27
C ASP A 124 -18.65 2.76 8.58
N ALA A 125 -18.18 3.91 8.09
CA ALA A 125 -16.89 4.02 7.42
C ALA A 125 -15.69 3.61 8.30
N ASN A 126 -15.86 3.60 9.63
CA ASN A 126 -14.82 3.22 10.60
C ASN A 126 -14.94 1.76 11.06
N ASP A 127 -15.99 1.02 10.70
CA ASP A 127 -16.03 -0.43 10.94
C ASP A 127 -15.11 -1.11 9.92
N THR A 128 -13.90 -1.44 10.37
CA THR A 128 -12.91 -2.09 9.53
C THR A 128 -12.24 -3.20 10.33
N SER A 129 -12.63 -4.44 10.02
CA SER A 129 -12.10 -5.66 10.60
C SER A 129 -11.53 -6.56 9.51
N ILE A 130 -10.52 -7.37 9.84
CA ILE A 130 -10.03 -8.40 8.93
C ILE A 130 -10.90 -9.66 9.08
N TYR A 131 -11.50 -10.09 7.98
CA TYR A 131 -12.19 -11.37 7.84
C TYR A 131 -11.34 -12.35 7.04
N LEU A 132 -11.53 -13.64 7.31
CA LEU A 132 -10.94 -14.72 6.53
C LEU A 132 -12.02 -15.40 5.68
N PHE A 133 -11.85 -15.34 4.37
CA PHE A 133 -12.61 -16.08 3.38
C PHE A 133 -11.82 -17.29 2.88
N TYR A 134 -12.52 -18.37 2.54
CA TYR A 134 -11.86 -19.57 2.02
C TYR A 134 -12.76 -20.31 1.03
N LYS A 135 -12.12 -21.00 0.09
CA LYS A 135 -12.80 -21.90 -0.86
C LYS A 135 -11.94 -23.13 -1.14
N LYS A 136 -12.55 -24.18 -1.67
CA LYS A 136 -11.79 -25.35 -2.12
C LYS A 136 -10.88 -24.95 -3.28
N LYS A 137 -9.64 -25.42 -3.25
CA LYS A 137 -8.66 -25.14 -4.30
C LYS A 137 -9.18 -25.63 -5.65
N GLY A 138 -9.09 -24.77 -6.67
CA GLY A 138 -9.56 -25.04 -8.02
C GLY A 138 -11.05 -24.79 -8.29
N ASP A 139 -11.85 -24.49 -7.26
CA ASP A 139 -13.18 -23.94 -7.46
C ASP A 139 -13.05 -22.44 -7.69
N ASN A 140 -13.49 -21.93 -8.83
CA ASN A 140 -13.39 -20.51 -9.17
C ASN A 140 -14.73 -19.77 -9.02
N SER A 141 -15.78 -20.45 -8.58
CA SER A 141 -17.10 -19.83 -8.45
C SER A 141 -17.15 -18.85 -7.28
N MET A 142 -17.91 -17.76 -7.44
CA MET A 142 -18.10 -16.75 -6.39
C MET A 142 -18.80 -17.36 -5.16
N GLU A 143 -19.71 -18.29 -5.40
CA GLU A 143 -20.51 -18.98 -4.39
C GLU A 143 -19.69 -19.96 -3.53
N ALA A 144 -18.50 -20.37 -4.00
CA ALA A 144 -17.62 -21.25 -3.24
C ALA A 144 -16.94 -20.56 -2.05
N TRP A 145 -16.88 -19.22 -2.06
CA TRP A 145 -16.28 -18.45 -0.96
C TRP A 145 -17.13 -18.55 0.29
N LYS A 146 -16.59 -19.22 1.30
CA LYS A 146 -17.11 -19.26 2.67
C LYS A 146 -16.40 -18.22 3.52
N ASN A 147 -17.07 -17.77 4.58
CA ASN A 147 -16.53 -16.83 5.55
C ASN A 147 -16.24 -17.55 6.88
N ALA A 148 -14.99 -17.54 7.33
CA ALA A 148 -14.56 -18.10 8.61
C ALA A 148 -14.78 -17.15 9.80
N GLY A 149 -15.12 -15.87 9.53
CA GLY A 149 -15.38 -14.83 10.53
C GLY A 149 -14.25 -13.81 10.69
N LYS A 150 -14.41 -12.89 11.65
CA LYS A 150 -13.39 -11.91 12.05
C LYS A 150 -12.18 -12.64 12.64
N VAL A 151 -10.99 -12.35 12.13
CA VAL A 151 -9.73 -13.01 12.56
C VAL A 151 -9.48 -12.81 14.06
N PHE A 152 -9.80 -11.63 14.60
CA PHE A 152 -9.50 -11.24 15.97
C PHE A 152 -10.71 -11.25 16.92
N GLU A 153 -11.83 -11.89 16.54
CA GLU A 153 -13.08 -11.89 17.35
C GLU A 153 -12.86 -12.31 18.81
N ASN A 154 -12.03 -13.33 19.02
CA ASN A 154 -11.76 -13.91 20.34
C ASN A 154 -10.30 -13.69 20.77
N ASP A 155 -9.63 -12.69 20.20
CA ASP A 155 -8.24 -12.40 20.52
C ASP A 155 -8.09 -11.88 21.96
N VAL A 156 -7.02 -12.32 22.62
CA VAL A 156 -6.62 -11.84 23.95
C VAL A 156 -5.35 -11.03 23.77
N VAL A 157 -5.53 -9.75 23.49
CA VAL A 157 -4.44 -8.81 23.27
C VAL A 157 -3.47 -8.83 24.45
N ASN A 158 -2.18 -8.98 24.15
CA ASN A 158 -1.12 -8.86 25.15
C ASN A 158 -1.12 -7.42 25.71
N PRO A 159 -1.41 -7.20 27.01
CA PRO A 159 -1.50 -5.86 27.57
C PRO A 159 -0.13 -5.15 27.63
N ASN A 160 0.98 -5.90 27.47
CA ASN A 160 2.33 -5.34 27.42
C ASN A 160 2.76 -4.95 25.99
N ASP A 161 1.96 -5.25 24.97
CA ASP A 161 2.23 -4.71 23.63
C ASP A 161 2.00 -3.18 23.65
N PRO A 162 2.93 -2.37 23.14
CA PRO A 162 2.84 -0.92 23.27
C PRO A 162 1.77 -0.26 22.38
N HIS A 163 1.19 -0.98 21.42
CA HIS A 163 0.28 -0.39 20.41
C HIS A 163 -1.05 -1.15 20.29
N LEU A 164 -1.07 -2.47 20.43
CA LEU A 164 -2.29 -3.28 20.31
C LEU A 164 -3.43 -2.90 21.27
N PRO A 165 -3.18 -2.54 22.56
CA PRO A 165 -4.26 -2.14 23.47
C PRO A 165 -5.04 -0.88 23.03
N TYR A 166 -4.51 -0.13 22.07
CA TYR A 166 -5.11 1.09 21.53
C TYR A 166 -5.71 0.89 20.13
N LYS A 167 -5.73 -0.34 19.61
CA LYS A 167 -6.26 -0.68 18.29
C LYS A 167 -7.75 -0.37 18.21
N ASP A 168 -8.14 0.34 17.15
CA ASP A 168 -9.53 0.67 16.81
C ASP A 168 -9.97 -0.07 15.53
N GLN A 169 -9.06 -0.20 14.56
CA GLN A 169 -9.34 -0.83 13.26
C GLN A 169 -8.21 -1.78 12.84
N ASP A 170 -8.56 -2.80 12.06
CA ASP A 170 -7.63 -3.74 11.42
C ASP A 170 -7.53 -3.44 9.92
N TRP A 171 -6.45 -2.82 9.49
CA TRP A 171 -6.20 -2.43 8.10
C TRP A 171 -5.30 -3.43 7.36
N SER A 172 -5.14 -3.23 6.05
CA SER A 172 -4.57 -4.17 5.09
C SER A 172 -3.15 -4.65 5.40
N GLY A 173 -2.74 -5.73 4.73
CA GLY A 173 -1.38 -6.28 4.79
C GLY A 173 -1.18 -7.48 3.87
N SER A 174 -0.57 -8.55 4.40
CA SER A 174 -0.26 -9.78 3.67
C SER A 174 -0.34 -11.00 4.58
N ALA A 175 -0.45 -12.19 4.01
CA ALA A 175 -0.39 -13.44 4.75
C ALA A 175 0.52 -14.44 4.05
N VAL A 176 1.36 -15.12 4.82
CA VAL A 176 2.28 -16.14 4.33
C VAL A 176 2.05 -17.47 5.06
N MET A 177 2.09 -18.56 4.31
CA MET A 177 2.18 -19.90 4.87
C MET A 177 3.65 -20.18 5.19
N THR A 178 3.97 -20.42 6.46
CA THR A 178 5.34 -20.73 6.88
C THR A 178 5.76 -22.13 6.40
N GLU A 179 7.05 -22.45 6.48
CA GLU A 179 7.57 -23.78 6.14
C GLU A 179 6.94 -24.88 7.01
N GLU A 180 6.54 -24.55 8.24
CA GLU A 180 5.84 -25.44 9.17
C GLU A 180 4.35 -25.62 8.82
N GLY A 181 3.83 -24.86 7.86
CA GLY A 181 2.42 -24.87 7.47
C GLY A 181 1.51 -23.98 8.32
N ASP A 182 2.08 -23.08 9.12
CA ASP A 182 1.34 -22.11 9.90
C ASP A 182 0.90 -20.92 9.03
N VAL A 183 -0.25 -20.33 9.37
CA VAL A 183 -0.75 -19.11 8.70
C VAL A 183 -0.25 -17.90 9.47
N ARG A 184 0.72 -17.19 8.90
CA ARG A 184 1.30 -15.97 9.48
C ARG A 184 0.71 -14.75 8.79
N LEU A 185 -0.06 -13.96 9.53
CA LEU A 185 -0.67 -12.72 9.08
C LEU A 185 0.21 -11.52 9.45
N PHE A 186 0.36 -10.59 8.53
CA PHE A 186 0.87 -9.24 8.74
C PHE A 186 -0.21 -8.25 8.33
N TYR A 187 -0.46 -7.25 9.15
CA TYR A 187 -1.52 -6.29 8.92
C TYR A 187 -1.22 -4.97 9.60
N THR A 188 -2.10 -3.99 9.39
CA THR A 188 -1.96 -2.67 9.96
C THR A 188 -2.91 -2.50 11.15
N ASN A 189 -2.35 -2.32 12.34
CA ASN A 189 -3.11 -1.83 13.49
C ASN A 189 -3.28 -0.32 13.38
N ARG A 190 -4.52 0.14 13.24
CA ARG A 190 -4.87 1.57 13.25
C ARG A 190 -5.54 1.97 14.56
N SER A 191 -5.09 3.09 15.12
CA SER A 191 -5.61 3.69 16.34
C SER A 191 -6.12 5.11 16.08
N ASP A 192 -7.44 5.27 15.96
CA ASP A 192 -8.09 6.58 15.78
C ASP A 192 -7.95 7.44 17.04
N ARG A 193 -7.95 6.81 18.22
CA ARG A 193 -7.68 7.49 19.50
C ARG A 193 -6.25 8.04 19.62
N GLN A 194 -5.34 7.64 18.72
CA GLN A 194 -3.97 8.13 18.62
C GLN A 194 -3.74 8.83 17.28
N MET A 195 -4.67 9.69 16.85
CA MET A 195 -4.57 10.50 15.62
C MET A 195 -4.44 9.67 14.34
N GLY A 196 -5.04 8.48 14.30
CA GLY A 196 -4.93 7.57 13.15
C GLY A 196 -3.56 6.90 13.05
N LYS A 197 -2.85 6.73 14.18
CA LYS A 197 -1.56 6.02 14.22
C LYS A 197 -1.70 4.66 13.56
N GLN A 198 -0.83 4.39 12.60
CA GLN A 198 -0.71 3.10 11.93
C GLN A 198 0.54 2.38 12.45
N THR A 199 0.43 1.07 12.69
CA THR A 199 1.51 0.23 13.21
C THR A 199 1.50 -1.09 12.46
N LEU A 200 2.67 -1.51 11.97
CA LEU A 200 2.83 -2.83 11.36
C LEU A 200 2.74 -3.88 12.45
N THR A 201 1.88 -4.88 12.28
CA THR A 201 1.52 -5.86 13.29
C THR A 201 1.47 -7.26 12.69
N THR A 202 1.74 -8.29 13.50
CA THR A 202 1.62 -9.69 13.07
C THR A 202 0.87 -10.55 14.08
N ALA A 203 0.26 -11.62 13.59
CA ALA A 203 -0.27 -12.72 14.38
C ALA A 203 -0.14 -14.04 13.61
N GLN A 204 -0.06 -15.16 14.33
CA GLN A 204 -0.35 -16.47 13.78
C GLN A 204 -1.85 -16.74 13.86
N VAL A 205 -2.47 -17.10 12.74
CA VAL A 205 -3.90 -17.43 12.64
C VAL A 205 -4.07 -18.93 12.78
N ASN A 206 -4.73 -19.36 13.85
CA ASN A 206 -4.94 -20.77 14.14
C ASN A 206 -6.26 -21.24 13.55
N LEU A 207 -6.18 -22.22 12.64
CA LEU A 207 -7.34 -22.81 11.98
C LEU A 207 -7.53 -24.26 12.40
N SER A 208 -8.78 -24.61 12.69
CA SER A 208 -9.22 -25.98 12.86
C SER A 208 -10.04 -26.42 11.64
N GLN A 209 -10.07 -27.73 11.40
CA GLN A 209 -10.87 -28.33 10.33
C GLN A 209 -11.88 -29.30 10.95
N PRO A 210 -13.05 -28.81 11.41
CA PRO A 210 -14.06 -29.65 12.07
C PRO A 210 -14.68 -30.69 11.13
N SER A 211 -14.62 -30.48 9.81
CA SER A 211 -15.07 -31.46 8.81
C SER A 211 -14.22 -31.38 7.53
N SER A 212 -14.39 -32.34 6.61
CA SER A 212 -13.69 -32.34 5.32
C SER A 212 -14.00 -31.12 4.43
N THR A 213 -15.01 -30.31 4.77
CA THR A 213 -15.54 -29.21 3.94
C THR A 213 -15.54 -27.85 4.63
N GLU A 214 -15.06 -27.75 5.87
CA GLU A 214 -15.16 -26.55 6.69
C GLU A 214 -13.83 -26.23 7.37
N LEU A 215 -13.44 -24.95 7.29
CA LEU A 215 -12.38 -24.35 8.10
C LEU A 215 -13.01 -23.42 9.13
N LYS A 216 -12.47 -23.44 10.35
CA LYS A 216 -12.93 -22.59 11.45
C LYS A 216 -11.75 -21.91 12.12
N LEU A 217 -11.89 -20.60 12.36
CA LEU A 217 -10.98 -19.83 13.22
C LEU A 217 -11.01 -20.39 14.65
N ALA A 218 -9.87 -20.87 15.12
CA ALA A 218 -9.66 -21.34 16.48
C ALA A 218 -9.11 -20.23 17.40
N GLY A 219 -8.67 -19.10 16.82
CA GLY A 219 -8.11 -17.94 17.51
C GLY A 219 -6.78 -17.51 16.86
N VAL A 220 -6.08 -16.62 17.55
CA VAL A 220 -4.74 -16.18 17.15
C VAL A 220 -3.73 -16.43 18.26
N SER A 221 -2.46 -16.49 17.89
CA SER A 221 -1.33 -16.58 18.81
C SER A 221 -0.17 -15.73 18.31
N ASP A 222 0.82 -15.48 19.16
CA ASP A 222 2.00 -14.67 18.80
C ASP A 222 1.62 -13.30 18.17
N HIS A 223 0.58 -12.68 18.73
CA HIS A 223 0.06 -11.39 18.28
C HIS A 223 0.85 -10.24 18.89
N LYS A 224 1.50 -9.46 18.02
CA LYS A 224 2.45 -8.42 18.43
C LYS A 224 2.64 -7.33 17.38
N SER A 225 2.93 -6.13 17.85
CA SER A 225 3.38 -5.01 17.04
C SER A 225 4.85 -5.17 16.63
N ILE A 226 5.18 -4.75 15.41
CA ILE A 226 6.51 -4.86 14.83
C ILE A 226 7.16 -3.47 14.71
N PHE A 227 6.48 -2.52 14.07
CA PHE A 227 7.11 -1.24 13.69
C PHE A 227 6.11 -0.10 13.59
N ALA A 228 6.48 1.08 14.08
CA ALA A 228 5.63 2.27 14.14
C ALA A 228 6.33 3.54 13.58
N GLY A 229 7.35 3.35 12.72
CA GLY A 229 8.22 4.42 12.22
C GLY A 229 9.41 4.70 13.14
N ASP A 230 10.53 5.16 12.57
CA ASP A 230 11.77 5.48 13.31
C ASP A 230 12.12 6.98 13.32
N GLY A 231 11.38 7.79 12.57
CA GLY A 231 11.54 9.23 12.40
C GLY A 231 12.72 9.65 11.53
N GLN A 232 13.63 8.71 11.21
CA GLN A 232 14.80 8.97 10.37
C GLN A 232 14.63 8.40 8.97
N GLN A 233 14.29 7.12 8.82
CA GLN A 233 14.00 6.52 7.52
C GLN A 233 12.52 6.69 7.15
N TYR A 234 11.63 6.54 8.13
CA TYR A 234 10.19 6.60 7.95
C TYR A 234 9.55 7.53 8.98
N GLN A 235 8.57 8.32 8.55
CA GLN A 235 7.85 9.27 9.40
C GLN A 235 7.18 8.55 10.58
N THR A 236 7.12 9.20 11.74
CA THR A 236 6.30 8.72 12.88
C THR A 236 5.02 9.53 13.01
N ILE A 237 4.02 8.97 13.67
CA ILE A 237 2.80 9.71 14.01
C ILE A 237 3.10 10.98 14.83
N GLN A 238 4.15 10.98 15.66
CA GLN A 238 4.53 12.17 16.43
C GLN A 238 5.00 13.29 15.49
N GLN A 239 5.78 12.97 14.45
CA GLN A 239 6.20 13.98 13.49
C GLN A 239 5.02 14.56 12.69
N PHE A 240 4.04 13.72 12.33
CA PHE A 240 2.79 14.19 11.74
C PHE A 240 2.05 15.15 12.68
N ILE A 241 1.89 14.78 13.95
CA ILE A 241 1.26 15.63 14.97
C ILE A 241 2.04 16.95 15.14
N ASP A 242 3.37 16.90 15.20
CA ASP A 242 4.24 18.07 15.38
C ASP A 242 4.15 19.05 14.20
N GLN A 243 3.81 18.57 13.00
CA GLN A 243 3.52 19.45 11.85
C GLN A 243 2.12 20.08 11.91
N GLY A 244 1.22 19.59 12.76
CA GLY A 244 -0.16 20.05 12.90
C GLY A 244 -1.23 19.00 12.57
N GLY A 245 -0.81 17.77 12.25
CA GLY A 245 -1.70 16.65 11.94
C GLY A 245 -2.61 16.94 10.74
N PHE A 246 -3.83 16.39 10.77
CA PHE A 246 -4.79 16.46 9.64
C PHE A 246 -5.12 17.90 9.19
N GLN A 247 -4.97 18.92 10.05
CA GLN A 247 -5.26 20.31 9.70
C GLN A 247 -4.30 20.90 8.65
N THR A 248 -3.14 20.27 8.46
CA THR A 248 -2.12 20.73 7.53
C THR A 248 -2.38 20.29 6.08
N GLY A 249 -3.24 19.29 5.89
CA GLY A 249 -3.38 18.55 4.64
C GLY A 249 -2.35 17.44 4.44
N ASP A 250 -1.45 17.20 5.40
CA ASP A 250 -0.47 16.10 5.38
C ASP A 250 -1.17 14.74 5.54
N ASN A 251 -0.54 13.67 5.03
CA ASN A 251 -1.08 12.32 5.09
C ASN A 251 -0.06 11.34 5.69
N HIS A 252 -0.24 10.99 6.96
CA HIS A 252 0.59 9.98 7.61
C HIS A 252 0.17 8.55 7.23
N THR A 253 1.13 7.80 6.72
CA THR A 253 0.99 6.42 6.28
C THR A 253 2.07 5.54 6.90
N LEU A 254 1.68 4.35 7.37
CA LEU A 254 2.58 3.27 7.80
C LEU A 254 1.80 1.94 7.79
N ARG A 255 1.47 1.45 6.60
CA ARG A 255 0.48 0.38 6.41
C ARG A 255 0.86 -0.62 5.33
N ASP A 256 -0.03 -1.58 5.10
CA ASP A 256 0.04 -2.57 4.04
C ASP A 256 1.34 -3.40 4.03
N PRO A 257 1.75 -4.00 5.16
CA PRO A 257 2.97 -4.80 5.21
C PRO A 257 2.86 -6.04 4.32
N HIS A 258 3.68 -6.09 3.28
CA HIS A 258 3.89 -7.20 2.38
C HIS A 258 5.12 -8.01 2.77
N TYR A 259 4.93 -9.29 3.09
CA TYR A 259 6.00 -10.22 3.45
C TYR A 259 6.77 -10.73 2.23
N ILE A 260 8.11 -10.73 2.29
CA ILE A 260 8.97 -11.40 1.32
C ILE A 260 10.17 -12.07 1.99
N GLU A 261 10.76 -13.03 1.29
CA GLU A 261 12.07 -13.59 1.63
C GLU A 261 13.09 -13.42 0.52
N ASP A 262 14.33 -13.09 0.88
CA ASP A 262 15.48 -13.17 -0.03
C ASP A 262 16.66 -13.81 0.71
N LYS A 263 17.16 -14.92 0.18
CA LYS A 263 18.37 -15.62 0.67
C LYS A 263 18.29 -15.95 2.18
N GLY A 264 17.13 -16.47 2.61
CA GLY A 264 16.88 -16.89 3.99
C GLY A 264 16.72 -15.73 4.98
N LYS A 265 16.46 -14.52 4.49
CA LYS A 265 16.11 -13.36 5.31
C LYS A 265 14.69 -12.93 5.02
N LYS A 266 13.99 -12.55 6.08
CA LYS A 266 12.58 -12.16 6.07
C LYS A 266 12.45 -10.64 6.12
N TYR A 267 11.56 -10.09 5.30
CA TYR A 267 11.33 -8.66 5.20
C TYR A 267 9.85 -8.32 5.17
N LEU A 268 9.52 -7.12 5.62
CA LEU A 268 8.25 -6.47 5.31
C LEU A 268 8.52 -5.26 4.43
N VAL A 269 7.83 -5.19 3.29
CA VAL A 269 7.73 -4.00 2.43
C VAL A 269 6.38 -3.35 2.68
N PHE A 270 6.32 -2.04 2.89
CA PHE A 270 5.11 -1.39 3.41
C PHE A 270 4.96 0.02 2.84
N GLU A 271 3.74 0.53 2.82
CA GLU A 271 3.48 1.94 2.54
C GLU A 271 3.92 2.77 3.74
N ALA A 272 4.61 3.87 3.48
CA ALA A 272 5.09 4.81 4.49
C ALA A 272 5.25 6.23 3.92
N ASN A 273 5.67 7.16 4.77
CA ASN A 273 6.24 8.45 4.37
C ASN A 273 7.73 8.50 4.70
N THR A 274 8.51 9.24 3.92
CA THR A 274 9.95 9.44 4.18
C THR A 274 10.19 10.11 5.53
N GLY A 275 11.28 9.73 6.21
CA GLY A 275 11.75 10.36 7.45
C GLY A 275 12.81 11.43 7.23
N THR A 276 13.32 11.99 8.33
CA THR A 276 14.23 13.15 8.31
C THR A 276 15.56 12.94 7.57
N LYS A 277 15.99 11.69 7.38
CA LYS A 277 17.25 11.34 6.69
C LYS A 277 17.05 10.81 5.27
N THR A 278 15.82 10.60 4.84
CA THR A 278 15.47 9.98 3.55
C THR A 278 14.75 10.92 2.59
N GLY A 279 14.86 12.23 2.82
CA GLY A 279 14.28 13.24 1.94
C GLY A 279 12.89 13.68 2.41
N TYR A 280 12.82 14.15 3.65
CA TYR A 280 11.59 14.60 4.31
C TYR A 280 10.81 15.67 3.54
N GLN A 281 9.51 15.76 3.84
CA GLN A 281 8.61 16.80 3.35
C GLN A 281 9.04 18.22 3.77
N GLY A 282 8.45 19.22 3.14
CA GLY A 282 8.64 20.65 3.37
C GLY A 282 9.20 21.38 2.14
N GLU A 283 9.13 22.71 2.13
CA GLU A 283 9.45 23.56 0.98
C GLU A 283 10.79 23.26 0.28
N LYS A 284 11.81 22.86 1.06
CA LYS A 284 13.12 22.45 0.51
C LYS A 284 13.03 21.28 -0.47
N SER A 285 12.04 20.39 -0.32
CA SER A 285 11.84 19.21 -1.17
C SER A 285 11.65 19.61 -2.64
N LEU A 286 10.95 20.73 -2.89
CA LEU A 286 10.66 21.26 -4.22
C LEU A 286 11.92 21.65 -4.99
N PHE A 287 13.06 21.81 -4.32
CA PHE A 287 14.33 22.23 -4.93
C PHE A 287 15.27 21.05 -5.20
N ASN A 288 14.85 19.81 -4.94
CA ASN A 288 15.64 18.62 -5.21
C ASN A 288 15.36 18.07 -6.62
N ARG A 289 16.29 18.27 -7.54
CA ARG A 289 16.20 17.77 -8.93
C ARG A 289 16.00 16.26 -9.02
N ALA A 290 16.36 15.47 -8.00
CA ALA A 290 16.15 14.02 -8.03
C ALA A 290 14.67 13.64 -8.17
N TYR A 291 13.75 14.44 -7.63
CA TYR A 291 12.31 14.17 -7.62
C TYR A 291 11.62 14.53 -8.94
N TYR A 292 12.29 15.32 -9.78
CA TYR A 292 11.72 15.76 -11.05
C TYR A 292 12.05 14.82 -12.20
N GLY A 293 13.15 14.06 -12.13
CA GLY A 293 13.59 13.26 -13.27
C GLY A 293 14.01 14.11 -14.47
N GLY A 294 13.98 13.51 -15.66
CA GLY A 294 14.17 14.19 -16.94
C GLY A 294 15.46 15.03 -17.10
N LYS A 295 15.44 15.88 -18.13
CA LYS A 295 16.52 16.85 -18.42
C LYS A 295 16.47 18.02 -17.44
N ASN A 296 17.58 18.74 -17.33
CA ASN A 296 17.65 19.91 -16.44
C ASN A 296 16.70 21.06 -16.86
N SER A 297 16.36 21.15 -18.15
CA SER A 297 15.34 22.08 -18.65
C SER A 297 13.96 21.77 -18.08
N TYR A 298 13.57 20.49 -18.04
CA TYR A 298 12.32 20.04 -17.42
C TYR A 298 12.27 20.44 -15.95
N PHE A 299 13.30 20.09 -15.16
CA PHE A 299 13.37 20.47 -13.75
C PHE A 299 13.14 21.97 -13.52
N LYS A 300 13.78 22.84 -14.31
CA LYS A 300 13.62 24.30 -14.15
C LYS A 300 12.19 24.75 -14.43
N ALA A 301 11.63 24.34 -15.57
CA ALA A 301 10.29 24.72 -15.99
C ALA A 301 9.21 24.17 -15.04
N GLU A 302 9.31 22.89 -14.70
CA GLU A 302 8.34 22.21 -13.84
C GLU A 302 8.39 22.73 -12.41
N LYS A 303 9.57 23.02 -11.86
CA LYS A 303 9.69 23.65 -10.54
C LYS A 303 9.08 25.04 -10.54
N GLU A 304 9.39 25.86 -11.55
CA GLU A 304 8.84 27.22 -11.65
C GLU A 304 7.32 27.19 -11.73
N ARG A 305 6.76 26.30 -12.54
CA ARG A 305 5.31 26.07 -12.63
C ARG A 305 4.72 25.65 -11.28
N LEU A 306 5.29 24.62 -10.65
CA LEU A 306 4.82 24.09 -9.36
C LEU A 306 4.84 25.15 -8.24
N LEU A 307 5.92 25.94 -8.16
CA LEU A 307 6.07 27.00 -7.15
C LEU A 307 5.03 28.13 -7.30
N ASN A 308 4.45 28.29 -8.49
CA ASN A 308 3.41 29.29 -8.78
C ASN A 308 2.00 28.66 -8.89
N SER A 309 1.86 27.36 -8.57
CA SER A 309 0.58 26.65 -8.64
C SER A 309 -0.13 26.58 -7.29
N ASP A 310 -1.43 26.30 -7.33
CA ASP A 310 -2.24 25.95 -6.16
C ASP A 310 -1.83 24.61 -5.52
N LYS A 311 -1.18 23.72 -6.27
CA LYS A 311 -0.65 22.44 -5.77
C LYS A 311 0.69 22.54 -5.02
N LYS A 312 1.28 23.75 -4.86
CA LYS A 312 2.57 23.94 -4.17
C LYS A 312 2.59 23.27 -2.79
N GLN A 313 1.61 23.61 -1.94
CA GLN A 313 1.57 23.09 -0.57
C GLN A 313 1.43 21.57 -0.53
N ALA A 314 0.53 21.00 -1.34
CA ALA A 314 0.37 19.55 -1.45
C ALA A 314 1.68 18.86 -1.87
N ALA A 315 2.45 19.47 -2.79
CA ALA A 315 3.73 18.93 -3.23
C ALA A 315 4.85 19.08 -2.19
N GLU A 316 4.76 20.08 -1.31
CA GLU A 316 5.69 20.20 -0.18
C GLU A 316 5.51 19.07 0.81
N LEU A 317 4.24 18.74 1.10
CA LEU A 317 3.84 17.67 2.03
C LEU A 317 4.12 16.29 1.43
N ALA A 318 3.78 16.08 0.15
CA ALA A 318 3.94 14.81 -0.56
C ALA A 318 5.34 14.19 -0.41
N ASN A 319 5.44 13.12 0.36
CA ASN A 319 6.67 12.42 0.65
C ASN A 319 6.49 10.91 0.88
N GLY A 320 5.50 10.30 0.23
CA GLY A 320 5.23 8.86 0.26
C GLY A 320 6.44 7.99 -0.11
N ALA A 321 6.45 6.75 0.40
CA ALA A 321 7.57 5.83 0.34
C ALA A 321 7.12 4.36 0.38
N MET A 322 7.80 3.52 -0.40
CA MET A 322 7.77 2.07 -0.24
C MET A 322 8.88 1.69 0.74
N GLY A 323 8.51 1.52 2.01
CA GLY A 323 9.42 1.16 3.07
C GLY A 323 9.82 -0.31 3.07
N ILE A 324 10.93 -0.61 3.73
CA ILE A 324 11.39 -1.98 3.96
C ILE A 324 12.08 -2.10 5.33
N ILE A 325 11.76 -3.17 6.05
CA ILE A 325 12.44 -3.60 7.28
C ILE A 325 12.81 -5.08 7.18
N GLU A 326 13.92 -5.47 7.79
CA GLU A 326 14.25 -6.87 8.06
C GLU A 326 13.57 -7.27 9.38
N ILE A 327 13.02 -8.48 9.43
CA ILE A 327 12.45 -9.09 10.63
C ILE A 327 13.22 -10.37 10.99
N ASN A 328 13.14 -10.77 12.26
CA ASN A 328 13.74 -12.01 12.75
C ASN A 328 12.88 -13.23 12.37
N ASP A 329 13.40 -14.43 12.63
CA ASP A 329 12.67 -15.67 12.33
C ASP A 329 11.39 -15.83 13.16
N ASP A 330 11.36 -15.23 14.35
CA ASP A 330 10.18 -15.10 15.20
C ASP A 330 9.28 -13.91 14.81
N PHE A 331 9.52 -13.30 13.65
CA PHE A 331 8.76 -12.17 13.10
C PHE A 331 8.81 -10.87 13.93
N THR A 332 9.75 -10.74 14.87
CA THR A 332 10.02 -9.47 15.55
C THR A 332 10.86 -8.52 14.68
N PHE A 333 10.77 -7.21 14.94
CA PHE A 333 11.61 -6.23 14.26
C PHE A 333 13.10 -6.53 14.44
N LYS A 334 13.87 -6.48 13.36
CA LYS A 334 15.32 -6.65 13.38
C LYS A 334 16.05 -5.38 12.98
N LYS A 335 15.69 -4.80 11.82
CA LYS A 335 16.44 -3.67 11.26
C LYS A 335 15.61 -2.83 10.30
N VAL A 336 15.69 -1.52 10.47
CA VAL A 336 15.18 -0.55 9.49
C VAL A 336 16.13 -0.42 8.29
N MET A 337 15.58 -0.39 7.08
CA MET A 337 16.32 -0.21 5.84
C MET A 337 15.86 1.05 5.10
N LYS A 338 16.61 1.46 4.07
CA LYS A 338 16.24 2.62 3.24
C LYS A 338 15.04 2.27 2.35
N PRO A 339 14.16 3.24 2.04
CA PRO A 339 13.02 3.02 1.16
C PRO A 339 13.44 2.43 -0.20
N LEU A 340 12.62 1.51 -0.72
CA LEU A 340 12.74 0.97 -2.07
C LEU A 340 12.39 2.03 -3.11
N LEU A 341 11.31 2.78 -2.88
CA LEU A 341 10.82 3.88 -3.71
C LEU A 341 10.39 5.06 -2.85
N THR A 342 10.47 6.27 -3.40
CA THR A 342 9.85 7.47 -2.81
C THR A 342 9.10 8.26 -3.87
N SER A 343 7.99 8.89 -3.50
CA SER A 343 7.11 9.69 -4.38
C SER A 343 7.16 11.17 -4.05
N ASN A 344 8.30 11.65 -3.54
CA ASN A 344 8.48 13.03 -3.11
C ASN A 344 7.98 14.02 -4.16
N THR A 345 7.19 15.00 -3.70
CA THR A 345 6.51 16.02 -4.51
C THR A 345 5.46 15.48 -5.47
N VAL A 346 5.37 14.19 -5.76
CA VAL A 346 4.35 13.62 -6.67
C VAL A 346 3.07 13.40 -5.89
N THR A 347 3.12 12.57 -4.85
CA THR A 347 1.99 12.24 -3.98
C THR A 347 2.48 11.78 -2.61
N ASP A 348 1.61 11.93 -1.62
CA ASP A 348 1.84 11.49 -0.26
C ASP A 348 1.34 10.06 0.02
N GLU A 349 0.69 9.44 -0.96
CA GLU A 349 0.00 8.16 -0.79
C GLU A 349 0.31 7.22 -1.96
N ILE A 350 1.01 6.13 -1.65
CA ILE A 350 1.33 5.04 -2.56
C ILE A 350 1.05 3.74 -1.81
N GLU A 351 -0.08 3.13 -2.11
CA GLU A 351 -0.73 2.09 -1.30
C GLU A 351 -0.40 0.69 -1.81
N ARG A 352 -0.84 -0.33 -1.06
CA ARG A 352 -0.82 -1.75 -1.48
C ARG A 352 0.53 -2.20 -2.08
N PRO A 353 1.65 -2.08 -1.37
CA PRO A 353 2.92 -2.64 -1.83
C PRO A 353 2.75 -4.10 -2.18
N ASN A 354 3.18 -4.45 -3.39
CA ASN A 354 3.16 -5.82 -3.87
C ASN A 354 4.51 -6.13 -4.52
N ILE A 355 5.27 -7.04 -3.92
CA ILE A 355 6.64 -7.31 -4.35
C ILE A 355 6.93 -8.79 -4.40
N PHE A 356 7.49 -9.23 -5.52
CA PHE A 356 7.86 -10.62 -5.72
C PHE A 356 9.02 -10.73 -6.69
N LYS A 357 9.58 -11.93 -6.74
CA LYS A 357 10.67 -12.27 -7.66
C LYS A 357 10.11 -13.08 -8.83
N HIS A 358 10.36 -12.62 -10.05
CA HIS A 358 10.03 -13.35 -11.29
C HIS A 358 11.21 -13.26 -12.24
N ASP A 359 11.58 -14.37 -12.88
CA ASP A 359 12.69 -14.45 -13.85
C ASP A 359 13.99 -13.75 -13.40
N GLY A 360 14.35 -13.95 -12.13
CA GLY A 360 15.57 -13.41 -11.55
C GLY A 360 15.54 -11.91 -11.22
N LYS A 361 14.41 -11.22 -11.48
CA LYS A 361 14.19 -9.81 -11.18
C LYS A 361 13.17 -9.66 -10.05
N TRP A 362 13.22 -8.52 -9.37
CA TRP A 362 12.26 -8.10 -8.37
C TRP A 362 11.32 -7.08 -8.99
N TYR A 363 10.02 -7.36 -8.93
CA TYR A 363 8.96 -6.46 -9.36
C TYR A 363 8.26 -5.91 -8.12
N LEU A 364 8.05 -4.60 -8.08
CA LEU A 364 7.40 -3.88 -7.00
C LEU A 364 6.28 -3.04 -7.59
N PHE A 365 5.04 -3.28 -7.15
CA PHE A 365 3.85 -2.54 -7.52
C PHE A 365 3.29 -1.76 -6.34
N THR A 366 2.53 -0.72 -6.66
CA THR A 366 1.80 0.10 -5.70
C THR A 366 0.59 0.75 -6.39
N ASP A 367 -0.52 0.84 -5.67
CA ASP A 367 -1.71 1.56 -6.13
C ASP A 367 -1.66 3.01 -5.70
N THR A 368 -2.24 3.91 -6.49
CA THR A 368 -2.30 5.33 -6.13
C THR A 368 -3.43 6.05 -6.87
N ARG A 369 -3.85 7.19 -6.32
CA ARG A 369 -4.97 7.99 -6.82
C ARG A 369 -4.46 9.29 -7.41
N GLY A 370 -4.85 9.58 -8.65
CA GLY A 370 -4.57 10.84 -9.34
C GLY A 370 -5.06 12.06 -8.54
N ALA A 371 -6.20 11.94 -7.85
CA ALA A 371 -6.72 12.96 -6.94
C ALA A 371 -5.74 13.42 -5.83
N LYS A 372 -4.77 12.57 -5.47
CA LYS A 372 -3.74 12.88 -4.46
C LYS A 372 -2.39 13.23 -5.08
N MET A 373 -2.33 13.38 -6.40
CA MET A 373 -1.13 13.75 -7.14
C MET A 373 -1.07 15.24 -7.45
N THR A 374 0.16 15.75 -7.54
CA THR A 374 0.41 17.15 -7.92
C THR A 374 0.96 17.32 -9.33
N ILE A 375 0.69 16.35 -10.20
CA ILE A 375 1.12 16.34 -11.61
C ILE A 375 0.01 16.94 -12.48
N ASP A 376 0.39 17.61 -13.57
CA ASP A 376 -0.56 18.13 -14.56
C ASP A 376 -0.92 17.04 -15.56
N GLY A 377 -2.18 17.05 -16.03
CA GLY A 377 -2.70 16.03 -16.94
C GLY A 377 -3.01 14.70 -16.26
N VAL A 378 -2.84 14.61 -14.93
CA VAL A 378 -3.41 13.55 -14.10
C VAL A 378 -4.62 14.13 -13.39
N ASP A 379 -5.78 13.55 -13.67
CA ASP A 379 -7.09 13.98 -13.21
C ASP A 379 -7.45 13.31 -11.87
N ASN A 380 -8.56 13.75 -11.26
CA ASN A 380 -8.97 13.24 -9.95
C ASN A 380 -9.52 11.82 -10.03
N GLU A 381 -10.14 11.49 -11.15
CA GLU A 381 -10.76 10.20 -11.44
C GLU A 381 -9.70 9.13 -11.78
N ASP A 382 -8.50 9.54 -12.18
CA ASP A 382 -7.42 8.62 -12.52
C ASP A 382 -7.02 7.75 -11.32
N ILE A 383 -7.07 6.44 -11.51
CA ILE A 383 -6.54 5.43 -10.62
C ILE A 383 -5.44 4.67 -11.33
N PHE A 384 -4.32 4.46 -10.64
CA PHE A 384 -3.17 3.75 -11.20
C PHE A 384 -2.75 2.58 -10.33
N MET A 385 -2.33 1.49 -10.97
CA MET A 385 -1.29 0.61 -10.41
C MET A 385 0.02 0.97 -11.11
N LEU A 386 1.02 1.37 -10.33
CA LEU A 386 2.37 1.65 -10.79
C LEU A 386 3.28 0.44 -10.51
N GLY A 387 4.31 0.24 -11.32
CA GLY A 387 5.23 -0.88 -11.20
C GLY A 387 6.68 -0.53 -11.54
N TYR A 388 7.59 -1.21 -10.85
CA TYR A 388 9.02 -0.97 -10.91
C TYR A 388 9.80 -2.28 -10.83
N VAL A 389 10.94 -2.34 -11.52
CA VAL A 389 11.78 -3.54 -11.60
C VAL A 389 13.23 -3.28 -11.18
N ALA A 390 13.82 -4.24 -10.47
CA ALA A 390 15.22 -4.24 -10.08
C ALA A 390 15.84 -5.64 -10.23
N ASN A 391 17.16 -5.73 -10.45
CA ASN A 391 17.87 -7.01 -10.49
C ASN A 391 18.10 -7.63 -9.10
N SER A 392 17.81 -6.90 -8.02
CA SER A 392 17.97 -7.34 -6.64
C SER A 392 17.12 -6.48 -5.71
N LEU A 393 16.70 -7.03 -4.56
CA LEU A 393 15.92 -6.31 -3.55
C LEU A 393 16.60 -5.04 -3.00
N SER A 394 17.95 -5.00 -3.00
CA SER A 394 18.74 -3.82 -2.61
C SER A 394 19.20 -2.97 -3.80
N GLY A 395 18.73 -3.31 -5.00
CA GLY A 395 19.13 -2.71 -6.27
C GLY A 395 18.31 -1.48 -6.62
N LYS A 396 18.71 -0.80 -7.71
CA LYS A 396 17.98 0.38 -8.17
C LYS A 396 16.70 -0.05 -8.90
N PHE A 397 15.54 0.27 -8.32
CA PHE A 397 14.25 0.11 -8.98
C PHE A 397 14.10 1.14 -10.11
N LYS A 398 13.70 0.66 -11.28
CA LYS A 398 13.40 1.47 -12.46
C LYS A 398 11.93 1.30 -12.83
N PRO A 399 11.27 2.31 -13.39
CA PRO A 399 9.87 2.18 -13.78
C PRO A 399 9.70 1.12 -14.86
N LEU A 400 8.65 0.30 -14.75
CA LEU A 400 8.15 -0.54 -15.84
C LEU A 400 7.51 0.35 -16.91
N ASN A 401 7.52 -0.09 -18.17
CA ASN A 401 6.91 0.66 -19.29
C ASN A 401 7.37 2.12 -19.35
N GLU A 402 8.66 2.36 -19.05
CA GLU A 402 9.34 3.66 -19.01
C GLU A 402 8.86 4.65 -17.91
N THR A 403 7.56 4.74 -17.66
CA THR A 403 6.92 5.74 -16.77
C THR A 403 6.56 5.17 -15.40
N GLY A 404 6.47 3.84 -15.29
CA GLY A 404 5.96 3.13 -14.14
C GLY A 404 4.49 2.76 -14.27
N LEU A 405 3.76 3.25 -15.28
CA LEU A 405 2.37 2.88 -15.52
C LEU A 405 2.26 1.37 -15.78
N VAL A 406 1.35 0.69 -15.08
CA VAL A 406 1.01 -0.72 -15.32
C VAL A 406 -0.48 -0.88 -15.56
N LEU A 407 -1.31 -0.30 -14.70
CA LEU A 407 -2.76 -0.26 -14.87
C LEU A 407 -3.30 1.17 -14.73
N HIS A 408 -4.35 1.46 -15.48
CA HIS A 408 -5.13 2.70 -15.41
C HIS A 408 -6.62 2.42 -15.55
N HIS A 409 -7.43 3.15 -14.80
CA HIS A 409 -8.81 3.44 -15.15
C HIS A 409 -9.22 4.80 -14.57
N ASP A 410 -10.33 5.32 -15.08
CA ASP A 410 -10.87 6.66 -14.77
C ASP A 410 -12.40 6.62 -14.53
N LEU A 411 -12.92 5.44 -14.15
CA LEU A 411 -14.34 5.22 -13.87
C LEU A 411 -14.87 6.20 -12.80
N ASP A 412 -16.09 6.70 -13.02
CA ASP A 412 -16.83 7.50 -12.02
C ASP A 412 -16.88 6.74 -10.68
N PRO A 413 -16.65 7.39 -9.52
CA PRO A 413 -16.77 6.74 -8.23
C PRO A 413 -18.16 6.08 -7.97
N ASN A 414 -19.21 6.54 -8.65
CA ASN A 414 -20.56 5.96 -8.63
C ASN A 414 -20.79 4.90 -9.72
N ASP A 415 -19.76 4.47 -10.45
CA ASP A 415 -19.85 3.32 -11.31
C ASP A 415 -19.87 2.04 -10.46
N LYS A 416 -20.85 1.17 -10.70
CA LYS A 416 -20.97 -0.14 -10.06
C LYS A 416 -19.78 -1.06 -10.36
N THR A 417 -19.00 -0.75 -11.39
CA THR A 417 -17.79 -1.45 -11.81
C THR A 417 -16.50 -0.76 -11.36
N PHE A 418 -16.60 0.37 -10.65
CA PHE A 418 -15.45 1.02 -10.01
C PHE A 418 -14.68 -0.03 -9.21
N ASN A 419 -13.37 -0.09 -9.39
CA ASN A 419 -12.51 -1.05 -8.74
C ASN A 419 -11.26 -0.37 -8.20
N TYR A 420 -10.64 -0.96 -7.18
CA TYR A 420 -9.45 -0.40 -6.55
C TYR A 420 -8.67 -1.49 -5.82
N ALA A 421 -7.50 -1.13 -5.33
CA ALA A 421 -6.64 -1.99 -4.53
C ALA A 421 -6.16 -3.21 -5.35
N HIS A 422 -5.64 -2.93 -6.56
CA HIS A 422 -5.16 -3.92 -7.52
C HIS A 422 -3.93 -4.64 -6.98
N TYR A 423 -3.90 -5.95 -7.20
CA TYR A 423 -2.86 -6.81 -6.64
C TYR A 423 -2.50 -7.92 -7.61
N ALA A 424 -1.30 -7.85 -8.17
CA ALA A 424 -0.73 -8.86 -9.04
C ALA A 424 -0.28 -10.10 -8.24
N VAL A 425 -0.92 -11.24 -8.48
CA VAL A 425 -0.66 -12.53 -7.84
C VAL A 425 0.23 -13.38 -8.75
N PRO A 426 1.48 -13.69 -8.31
CA PRO A 426 2.36 -14.61 -9.01
C PRO A 426 1.73 -15.98 -9.25
N GLN A 427 1.94 -16.50 -10.46
CA GLN A 427 1.51 -17.84 -10.85
C GLN A 427 2.67 -18.82 -10.73
N LYS A 428 2.37 -20.11 -10.61
CA LYS A 428 3.42 -21.16 -10.47
C LYS A 428 4.40 -21.23 -11.64
N SER A 429 4.04 -20.65 -12.79
CA SER A 429 4.89 -20.59 -13.99
C SER A 429 4.26 -19.73 -15.05
N GLY A 430 5.08 -19.26 -15.97
CA GLY A 430 4.66 -18.42 -17.09
C GLY A 430 4.74 -16.95 -16.71
N ASP A 431 4.44 -16.11 -17.69
CA ASP A 431 4.63 -14.66 -17.60
C ASP A 431 3.31 -13.91 -17.37
N ASP A 432 2.21 -14.66 -17.22
CA ASP A 432 0.90 -14.11 -16.90
C ASP A 432 0.66 -14.17 -15.39
N PHE A 433 0.26 -13.03 -14.85
CA PHE A 433 -0.06 -12.79 -13.46
C PHE A 433 -1.56 -12.55 -13.33
N VAL A 434 -2.17 -13.03 -12.25
CA VAL A 434 -3.57 -12.74 -11.99
C VAL A 434 -3.66 -11.42 -11.22
N VAL A 435 -4.38 -10.44 -11.74
CA VAL A 435 -4.67 -9.20 -11.02
C VAL A 435 -6.02 -9.34 -10.31
N THR A 436 -5.99 -9.19 -8.99
CA THR A 436 -7.19 -9.11 -8.15
C THR A 436 -7.43 -7.66 -7.74
N SER A 437 -8.69 -7.30 -7.49
CA SER A 437 -9.09 -6.01 -6.90
C SER A 437 -10.43 -6.19 -6.19
N TYR A 438 -10.87 -5.19 -5.43
CA TYR A 438 -12.29 -5.12 -5.07
C TYR A 438 -13.05 -4.31 -6.12
N ILE A 439 -14.37 -4.53 -6.21
CA ILE A 439 -15.30 -3.82 -7.09
C ILE A 439 -16.42 -3.19 -6.28
N THR A 440 -16.99 -2.09 -6.79
CA THR A 440 -17.99 -1.22 -6.15
C THR A 440 -17.44 -0.46 -4.93
N ASN A 441 -17.59 0.87 -4.90
CA ASN A 441 -17.20 1.68 -3.74
C ASN A 441 -18.02 1.37 -2.49
N ARG A 442 -17.35 1.42 -1.33
CA ARG A 442 -17.91 1.10 -0.01
C ARG A 442 -19.04 2.06 0.34
N GLY A 443 -20.17 1.54 0.80
CA GLY A 443 -21.31 2.32 1.28
C GLY A 443 -22.11 3.06 0.21
N PHE A 444 -21.79 2.90 -1.08
CA PHE A 444 -22.42 3.68 -2.15
C PHE A 444 -23.79 3.15 -2.58
N PHE A 445 -24.02 1.83 -2.50
CA PHE A 445 -25.27 1.21 -2.94
C PHE A 445 -25.89 0.32 -1.87
N GLU A 446 -27.22 0.37 -1.79
CA GLU A 446 -28.00 -0.42 -0.82
C GLU A 446 -27.95 -1.91 -1.13
N ASP A 447 -28.05 -2.28 -2.42
CA ASP A 447 -28.17 -3.66 -2.91
C ASP A 447 -26.85 -4.25 -3.43
N GLN A 448 -25.86 -3.40 -3.70
CA GLN A 448 -24.55 -3.80 -4.24
C GLN A 448 -23.43 -3.38 -3.29
N LYS A 449 -22.73 -4.37 -2.76
CA LYS A 449 -21.65 -4.18 -1.78
C LYS A 449 -20.30 -4.14 -2.46
N SER A 450 -19.31 -3.57 -1.79
CA SER A 450 -17.92 -3.83 -2.15
C SER A 450 -17.69 -5.34 -2.11
N SER A 451 -17.13 -5.87 -3.19
CA SER A 451 -17.01 -7.30 -3.42
C SER A 451 -15.71 -7.64 -4.14
N PHE A 452 -15.39 -8.91 -4.32
CA PHE A 452 -14.27 -9.30 -5.18
C PHE A 452 -14.56 -8.90 -6.63
N ALA A 453 -13.66 -8.16 -7.27
CA ALA A 453 -13.76 -7.88 -8.70
C ALA A 453 -13.54 -9.17 -9.52
N PRO A 454 -14.08 -9.26 -10.75
CA PRO A 454 -13.58 -10.20 -11.73
C PRO A 454 -12.07 -9.99 -11.88
N SER A 455 -11.29 -11.05 -11.63
CA SER A 455 -9.84 -10.95 -11.81
C SER A 455 -9.50 -10.95 -13.30
N PHE A 456 -8.29 -10.58 -13.68
CA PHE A 456 -7.84 -10.63 -15.08
C PHE A 456 -6.35 -10.91 -15.16
N LEU A 457 -5.81 -11.07 -16.37
CA LEU A 457 -4.39 -11.38 -16.55
C LEU A 457 -3.57 -10.15 -16.95
N LEU A 458 -2.40 -10.03 -16.33
CA LEU A 458 -1.35 -9.08 -16.66
C LEU A 458 -0.11 -9.86 -17.07
N ASN A 459 0.39 -9.64 -18.28
CA ASN A 459 1.64 -10.21 -18.73
C ASN A 459 2.82 -9.33 -18.28
N ILE A 460 3.92 -9.94 -17.88
CA ILE A 460 5.17 -9.26 -17.50
C ILE A 460 6.33 -9.88 -18.29
N ASP A 461 7.00 -9.08 -19.12
CA ASP A 461 8.22 -9.47 -19.86
C ASP A 461 9.31 -8.42 -19.63
N GLY A 462 10.35 -8.79 -18.87
CA GLY A 462 11.49 -7.93 -18.63
C GLY A 462 11.15 -6.64 -17.86
N ASP A 463 11.14 -5.50 -18.54
CA ASP A 463 10.73 -4.20 -18.02
C ASP A 463 9.42 -3.67 -18.61
N GLU A 464 8.67 -4.56 -19.26
CA GLU A 464 7.41 -4.29 -19.92
C GLU A 464 6.26 -5.11 -19.30
N THR A 465 5.06 -4.51 -19.24
CA THR A 465 3.83 -5.20 -18.87
C THR A 465 2.71 -4.89 -19.85
N THR A 466 1.76 -5.80 -19.99
CA THR A 466 0.58 -5.63 -20.85
C THR A 466 -0.64 -6.32 -20.24
N VAL A 467 -1.78 -5.64 -20.17
CA VAL A 467 -3.06 -6.29 -19.84
C VAL A 467 -3.37 -7.30 -20.94
N VAL A 468 -3.54 -8.57 -20.57
CA VAL A 468 -3.83 -9.62 -21.55
C VAL A 468 -5.25 -9.43 -22.06
N LYS A 469 -5.40 -9.34 -23.38
CA LYS A 469 -6.70 -9.16 -24.03
C LYS A 469 -7.66 -10.31 -23.72
N ASP A 470 -8.93 -9.98 -23.52
CA ASP A 470 -10.04 -10.94 -23.28
C ASP A 470 -9.75 -11.94 -22.12
N SER A 471 -9.05 -11.46 -21.08
CA SER A 471 -8.55 -12.30 -19.98
C SER A 471 -9.33 -12.21 -18.67
N ILE A 472 -10.54 -11.62 -18.70
CA ILE A 472 -11.40 -11.54 -17.51
C ILE A 472 -11.71 -12.96 -17.01
N LEU A 473 -11.51 -13.16 -15.71
CA LEU A 473 -11.71 -14.38 -14.94
C LEU A 473 -12.93 -14.24 -14.02
N GLU A 474 -13.22 -15.26 -13.22
CA GLU A 474 -14.28 -15.21 -12.22
C GLU A 474 -13.96 -14.19 -11.11
N GLN A 475 -14.99 -13.75 -10.38
CA GLN A 475 -14.84 -12.85 -9.23
C GLN A 475 -13.97 -13.48 -8.14
N GLY A 476 -12.85 -12.81 -7.83
CA GLY A 476 -11.88 -13.26 -6.82
C GLY A 476 -11.06 -14.49 -7.23
N GLN A 477 -10.99 -14.83 -8.51
CA GLN A 477 -10.12 -15.93 -8.96
C GLN A 477 -8.64 -15.57 -8.73
N LEU A 478 -7.89 -16.46 -8.07
CA LEU A 478 -6.49 -16.18 -7.68
C LEU A 478 -5.43 -16.83 -8.59
N GLU A 479 -5.79 -17.95 -9.24
CA GLU A 479 -4.87 -18.75 -10.02
C GLU A 479 -5.47 -19.12 -11.39
N VAL A 480 -4.60 -19.29 -12.39
CA VAL A 480 -4.94 -19.95 -13.65
C VAL A 480 -4.28 -21.32 -13.73
N SER A 481 -5.02 -22.32 -14.21
CA SER A 481 -4.45 -23.65 -14.49
C SER A 481 -3.83 -23.68 -15.88
N LYS A 482 -2.67 -24.34 -16.02
CA LYS A 482 -1.95 -24.49 -17.31
C LYS A 482 -2.79 -25.02 -18.48
N ASN A 483 -3.91 -25.68 -18.21
CA ASN A 483 -4.69 -26.39 -19.22
C ASN A 483 -5.60 -25.50 -20.09
N LYS A 484 -5.59 -24.17 -19.91
CA LYS A 484 -6.34 -23.23 -20.78
C LYS A 484 -5.48 -22.47 -21.81
N GLN A 485 -4.19 -22.75 -21.95
CA GLN A 485 -3.43 -22.31 -23.14
C GLN A 485 -3.77 -23.18 -24.36
N GLY A 486 -5.02 -23.05 -24.81
CA GLY A 486 -5.49 -23.47 -26.13
C GLY A 486 -5.51 -22.31 -27.13
N TYR A 487 -4.82 -21.21 -26.85
CA TYR A 487 -4.58 -20.13 -27.82
C TYR A 487 -3.09 -20.04 -28.10
N GLY A 488 -2.66 -20.83 -29.07
CA GLY A 488 -1.41 -20.56 -29.76
C GLY A 488 -1.55 -19.27 -30.56
N TYR A 489 -0.99 -18.19 -30.05
CA TYR A 489 -0.52 -17.09 -30.88
C TYR A 489 0.99 -16.99 -30.73
N PHE A 490 1.68 -17.85 -31.50
CA PHE A 490 2.97 -17.48 -32.02
C PHE A 490 2.76 -16.23 -32.89
N ASN A 491 3.28 -15.09 -32.45
CA ASN A 491 3.85 -14.13 -33.37
C ASN A 491 5.10 -13.54 -32.74
N LYS A 492 6.23 -14.22 -33.01
CA LYS A 492 7.53 -13.56 -33.09
C LYS A 492 7.43 -12.49 -34.18
N ARG A 493 7.66 -11.22 -33.82
CA ARG A 493 8.43 -10.30 -34.63
C ARG A 493 9.29 -9.45 -33.73
#